data_AF-A0A450TW82-F1
#
_entry.id   AF-A0A450TW82-F1
#
_cell.length_a   1.000
_cell.length_b   1.000
_cell.length_c   1.000
_cell.angle_alpha   90.00
_cell.angle_beta   90.00
_cell.angle_gamma   90.00
#
_symmetry.space_group_name_H-M   'P 1'
#
loop_
_entity.id
_entity.type
_entity.pdbx_description
1 polymer ?
#
loop_
_entity_poly.entity_id
_entity_poly.type
_entity_poly.pdbx_seq_one_letter_code
_entity_poly.pdbx_strand_id
1 'polypeptide(L)' 'METWEQLLLGAGALLILLWFWPGAKKMLEESPKGTRKEWLGAIGPIGLVVAFVIFLILIAKG' A
#
# COMPACT_ATOMS: atom_id res chain seq x y z
N MET A 1 9.65 -12.26 35.47
CA MET A 1 8.78 -11.09 35.36
C MET A 1 7.55 -11.39 36.18
N GLU A 2 7.25 -10.49 37.11
CA GLU A 2 6.09 -10.60 37.99
C GLU A 2 4.81 -10.32 37.17
N THR A 3 3.68 -10.94 37.52
CA THR A 3 2.46 -10.91 36.68
C THR A 3 1.93 -9.48 36.49
N TRP A 4 2.08 -8.62 37.50
CA TRP A 4 1.71 -7.21 37.40
C TRP A 4 2.61 -6.41 36.46
N GLU A 5 3.92 -6.71 36.41
CA GLU A 5 4.85 -6.09 35.45
C GLU A 5 4.45 -6.41 34.00
N GLN A 6 4.08 -7.66 33.73
CA GLN A 6 3.62 -8.07 32.40
C GLN A 6 2.30 -7.37 32.02
N LEU A 7 1.40 -7.18 32.99
CA LEU A 7 0.14 -6.48 32.78
C LEU A 7 0.35 -4.99 32.47
N LEU A 8 1.26 -4.32 33.20
CA LEU A 8 1.65 -2.93 32.96
C LEU A 8 2.30 -2.73 31.59
N LEU A 9 3.17 -3.66 31.18
CA LEU A 9 3.79 -3.63 29.86
C LEU A 9 2.75 -3.81 28.75
N GLY A 10 1.81 -4.73 28.92
CA GLY A 10 0.69 -4.93 27.99
C GLY A 10 -0.20 -3.69 27.89
N ALA A 11 -0.55 -3.08 29.02
CA ALA A 11 -1.31 -1.83 29.05
C ALA A 11 -0.55 -0.68 28.38
N GLY A 12 0.75 -0.56 28.62
CA GLY A 12 1.62 0.43 27.95
C GLY A 12 1.68 0.24 26.44
N ALA A 13 1.80 -1.00 25.96
CA ALA A 13 1.76 -1.31 24.53
C ALA A 13 0.42 -0.91 23.89
N LEU A 14 -0.71 -1.18 24.56
CA LEU A 14 -2.04 -0.77 24.09
C LEU A 14 -2.19 0.76 24.07
N LEU A 15 -1.68 1.46 25.08
CA LEU A 15 -1.70 2.93 25.12
C LEU A 15 -0.90 3.54 23.98
N ILE A 16 0.28 2.98 23.67
CA ILE A 16 1.07 3.38 22.50
C ILE A 16 0.26 3.14 21.23
N LEU A 17 -0.35 1.96 21.06
CA LEU A 17 -1.17 1.65 19.88
C LEU A 17 -2.33 2.64 19.71
N LEU A 18 -3.03 2.96 20.81
CA LEU A 18 -4.13 3.92 20.82
C LEU A 18 -3.66 5.35 20.55
N TRP A 19 -2.45 5.72 20.99
CA TRP A 19 -1.84 7.02 20.71
C TRP A 19 -1.48 7.19 19.22
N PHE A 20 -0.99 6.13 18.58
CA PHE A 20 -0.67 6.13 17.15
C PHE A 20 -1.90 5.95 16.24
N TRP A 21 -2.99 5.35 16.75
CA TRP A 21 -4.24 5.14 16.02
C TRP A 21 -4.80 6.38 15.30
N PRO A 22 -4.94 7.57 15.93
CA PRO A 22 -5.46 8.76 15.23
C PRO A 22 -4.57 9.20 14.06
N GLY A 23 -3.24 9.09 14.21
CA GLY A 23 -2.29 9.40 13.15
C GLY A 23 -2.40 8.42 11.98
N ALA A 24 -2.42 7.12 12.28
CA ALA A 24 -2.61 6.07 11.27
C ALA A 24 -3.96 6.22 10.54
N LYS A 25 -5.03 6.54 11.28
CA LYS A 25 -6.36 6.81 10.70
C LYS A 25 -6.31 8.01 9.75
N LYS A 26 -5.70 9.11 10.16
CA LYS A 26 -5.56 10.32 9.33
C LYS A 26 -4.77 10.03 8.05
N MET A 27 -3.67 9.29 8.15
CA MET A 27 -2.88 8.87 6.99
C MET A 27 -3.70 8.01 6.02
N LEU A 28 -4.55 7.12 6.54
CA LEU A 28 -5.41 6.28 5.72
C LEU A 28 -6.54 7.09 5.04
N GLU A 29 -7.03 8.12 5.73
CA GLU A 29 -8.10 8.99 5.25
C GLU A 29 -7.60 10.00 4.19
N GLU A 30 -6.40 10.55 4.39
CA GLU A 30 -5.71 11.47 3.48
C GLU A 30 -4.92 10.75 2.37
N SER A 31 -4.77 9.43 2.45
CA SER A 31 -4.13 8.64 1.40
C SER A 31 -4.88 8.83 0.07
N PRO A 32 -4.17 9.02 -1.06
CA PRO A 32 -4.80 9.11 -2.36
C PRO A 32 -5.61 7.84 -2.61
N LYS A 33 -6.94 7.96 -2.56
CA LYS A 33 -7.85 6.89 -2.94
C LYS A 33 -7.84 6.84 -4.45
N GLY A 34 -6.85 6.14 -5.02
CA GLY A 34 -6.62 6.06 -6.46
C GLY A 34 -7.94 6.00 -7.22
N THR A 35 -8.25 7.09 -7.92
CA THR A 35 -9.51 7.30 -8.61
C THR A 35 -9.54 6.47 -9.90
N ARG A 36 -10.75 6.15 -10.39
CA ARG A 36 -10.91 5.47 -11.68
C ARG A 36 -10.10 6.14 -12.81
N LYS A 37 -9.96 7.47 -12.77
CA LYS A 37 -9.17 8.23 -13.74
C LYS A 37 -7.66 7.96 -13.65
N GLU A 38 -7.11 7.79 -12.45
CA GLU A 38 -5.68 7.43 -12.26
C GLU A 38 -5.40 6.00 -12.75
N TRP A 39 -6.32 5.07 -12.48
CA TRP A 39 -6.24 3.71 -13.01
C TRP A 39 -6.34 3.68 -14.55
N LEU A 40 -7.25 4.46 -15.13
CA LEU A 40 -7.34 4.61 -16.59
C LEU A 40 -6.09 5.28 -17.17
N GLY A 41 -5.49 6.23 -16.46
CA GLY A 41 -4.22 6.86 -16.83
C GLY A 41 -3.06 5.87 -16.88
N ALA A 42 -3.05 4.86 -16.00
CA ALA A 42 -2.05 3.79 -16.00
C ALA A 42 -2.20 2.80 -17.18
N ILE A 43 -3.38 2.68 -17.79
CA ILE A 43 -3.62 1.76 -18.92
C ILE A 43 -2.77 2.14 -20.14
N GLY A 44 -2.58 3.44 -20.41
CA GLY A 44 -1.77 3.92 -21.53
C GLY A 44 -0.33 3.38 -21.50
N PRO A 45 0.48 3.66 -20.47
CA PRO A 45 1.85 3.17 -20.39
C PRO A 45 1.92 1.63 -20.30
N ILE A 46 1.00 0.98 -19.60
CA ILE A 46 0.96 -0.50 -19.54
C ILE A 46 0.71 -1.09 -20.94
N GLY A 47 -0.27 -0.56 -21.66
CA GLY A 47 -0.59 -0.99 -23.03
C GLY A 47 0.59 -0.80 -23.98
N LEU A 48 1.34 0.30 -23.84
CA LEU A 48 2.56 0.54 -24.62
C LEU A 48 3.63 -0.51 -24.34
N VAL A 49 3.88 -0.86 -23.08
CA VAL A 49 4.83 -1.91 -22.71
C VAL A 49 4.41 -3.26 -23.28
N VAL A 50 3.13 -3.62 -23.17
CA VAL A 50 2.60 -4.88 -23.72
C VAL A 50 2.77 -4.92 -25.25
N ALA A 51 2.40 -3.84 -25.94
CA ALA A 51 2.55 -3.73 -27.40
C ALA A 51 4.02 -3.86 -27.83
N PHE A 52 4.93 -3.22 -27.09
CA PHE A 52 6.37 -3.32 -27.34
C PHE A 52 6.89 -4.75 -27.19
N VAL A 53 6.49 -5.46 -26.12
CA VAL A 53 6.88 -6.87 -25.94
C VAL A 53 6.34 -7.76 -27.06
N ILE A 54 5.08 -7.57 -27.48
CA ILE A 54 4.50 -8.30 -28.61
C ILE A 54 5.30 -8.04 -29.90
N PHE A 55 5.64 -6.78 -30.17
CA PHE A 55 6.45 -6.40 -31.32
C PHE A 55 7.82 -7.10 -31.31
N LEU A 56 8.49 -7.15 -30.16
CA LEU A 56 9.76 -7.89 -30.03
C LEU A 56 9.60 -9.39 -30.30
N ILE A 57 8.53 -10.02 -29.80
CA ILE A 57 8.25 -11.43 -30.04
C ILE A 57 8.02 -11.70 -31.54
N LEU A 58 7.31 -10.81 -32.24
CA LEU A 58 7.05 -10.94 -33.68
C LEU A 58 8.35 -10.85 -34.48
N ILE A 59 9.25 -9.93 -34.14
CA ILE A 59 10.57 -9.83 -34.77
C ILE A 59 11.43 -11.07 -34.45
N ALA A 60 11.41 -11.56 -33.21
CA ALA A 60 12.23 -12.68 -32.80
C ALA A 60 11.77 -14.04 -33.35
N LYS A 61 10.50 -14.16 -33.76
CA LYS A 61 9.93 -15.38 -34.36
C LYS A 61 9.98 -15.41 -35.89
N GLY A 62 10.21 -14.27 -36.55
CA GLY A 62 10.39 -14.15 -38.00
C GLY A 62 11.84 -14.29 -38.40
#